data_AF-A0A8X6QVG3-F1
#
_entry.id   AF-A0A8X6QVG3-F1
#
_cell.length_a   1.000
_cell.length_b   1.000
_cell.length_c   1.000
_cell.angle_alpha   90.00
_cell.angle_beta   90.00
_cell.angle_gamma   90.00
#
_symmetry.space_group_name_H-M   'P 1'
#
loop_
_entity.id
_entity.type
_entity.pdbx_description
1 polymer ?
#
loop_
_entity_poly.entity_id
_entity_poly.type
_entity_poly.pdbx_seq_one_letter_code
_entity_poly.pdbx_strand_id
1 'polypeptide(L)'
;MLYDGARGKTASELRNTLGFEKAQLTDEDVDLSFRNLLTNDFVSTENYTLTTANVILIDHRLKVLTEYKNKMENYFQAKVQDVDFLKKTSDEVEQFINNWVTLKTNGEITSIVKDLSPNTVVALFNAVHFKGLWKTPFDKQSTLPAKFYNYGDKSKA
;
A
#
# COMPACT_ATOMS: atom_id res chain seq x y z
N MET A 1 1.05 -8.33 -6.82
CA MET A 1 1.31 -7.03 -7.49
C MET A 1 2.62 -6.97 -8.27
N LEU A 2 3.79 -6.77 -7.62
CA LEU A 2 5.06 -6.64 -8.35
C LEU A 2 5.54 -7.98 -8.94
N TYR A 3 5.36 -9.06 -8.17
CA TYR A 3 5.65 -10.43 -8.61
C TYR A 3 4.97 -10.77 -9.94
N ASP A 4 3.70 -10.40 -10.11
CA ASP A 4 2.91 -10.67 -11.32
C ASP A 4 3.42 -9.99 -12.59
N GLY A 5 4.15 -8.88 -12.43
CA GLY A 5 4.80 -8.16 -13.52
C GLY A 5 6.23 -8.63 -13.81
N ALA A 6 6.82 -9.45 -12.93
CA ALA A 6 8.18 -9.93 -13.05
C ALA A 6 8.25 -11.28 -13.78
N ARG A 7 9.40 -11.60 -14.38
CA ARG A 7 9.69 -12.91 -15.00
C ARG A 7 11.12 -13.34 -14.71
N GLY A 8 11.41 -14.62 -14.93
CA GLY A 8 12.75 -15.19 -14.76
C GLY A 8 13.31 -14.96 -13.35
N LYS A 9 14.59 -14.58 -13.28
CA LYS A 9 15.30 -14.38 -12.00
C LYS A 9 14.60 -13.38 -11.07
N THR A 10 14.08 -12.28 -11.61
CA THR A 10 13.37 -11.26 -10.81
C THR A 10 12.12 -11.84 -10.14
N ALA A 11 11.33 -12.65 -10.86
CA ALA A 11 10.16 -13.30 -10.29
C ALA A 11 10.57 -14.32 -9.20
N SER A 12 11.60 -15.12 -9.46
CA SER A 12 12.10 -16.11 -8.49
C SER A 12 12.59 -15.46 -7.20
N GLU A 13 13.32 -14.34 -7.27
CA GLU A 13 13.78 -13.61 -6.08
C GLU A 13 12.61 -13.06 -5.26
N LEU A 14 11.61 -12.46 -5.91
CA LEU A 14 10.40 -11.98 -5.25
C LEU A 14 9.61 -13.12 -4.59
N ARG A 15 9.41 -14.22 -5.31
CA ARG A 15 8.69 -15.40 -4.82
C ARG A 15 9.32 -16.00 -3.58
N ASN A 16 10.65 -16.11 -3.57
CA ASN A 16 11.41 -16.62 -2.44
C ASN A 16 11.35 -15.66 -1.25
N THR A 17 11.57 -14.37 -1.49
CA THR A 17 11.60 -13.34 -0.44
C THR A 17 10.26 -13.18 0.25
N LEU A 18 9.16 -13.25 -0.52
CA LEU A 18 7.80 -13.17 0.01
C LEU A 18 7.34 -14.49 0.66
N GLY A 19 8.18 -15.54 0.64
CA GLY A 19 7.92 -16.82 1.30
C GLY A 19 6.95 -17.74 0.57
N PHE A 20 6.50 -17.39 -0.64
CA PHE A 20 5.55 -18.20 -1.42
C PHE A 20 6.12 -19.58 -1.75
N GLU A 21 7.41 -19.65 -2.04
CA GLU A 21 8.10 -20.92 -2.31
C GLU A 21 8.16 -21.81 -1.06
N LYS A 22 8.54 -21.23 0.09
CA LYS A 22 8.62 -21.96 1.36
C LYS A 22 7.24 -22.47 1.79
N ALA A 23 6.20 -21.69 1.51
CA ALA A 23 4.81 -22.05 1.78
C ALA A 23 4.19 -22.96 0.71
N GLN A 24 4.92 -23.30 -0.36
CA GLN A 24 4.47 -24.14 -1.47
C GLN A 24 3.20 -23.63 -2.16
N LEU A 25 3.02 -22.30 -2.20
CA LEU A 25 1.83 -21.67 -2.77
C LEU A 25 1.96 -21.57 -4.29
N THR A 26 0.95 -21.99 -5.04
CA THR A 26 0.89 -21.70 -6.48
C THR A 26 0.63 -20.22 -6.73
N ASP A 27 0.84 -19.75 -7.97
CA ASP A 27 0.53 -18.35 -8.32
C ASP A 27 -0.97 -18.05 -8.14
N GLU A 28 -1.83 -19.03 -8.44
CA GLU A 28 -3.28 -18.91 -8.23
C GLU A 28 -3.63 -18.82 -6.73
N ASP A 29 -2.97 -19.62 -5.88
CA ASP A 29 -3.17 -19.53 -4.42
C ASP A 29 -2.83 -18.14 -3.90
N VAL A 30 -1.72 -17.57 -4.37
CA VAL A 30 -1.28 -16.20 -3.99
C VAL A 30 -2.34 -15.19 -4.43
N ASP A 31 -2.74 -15.20 -5.70
CA ASP A 31 -3.70 -14.25 -6.26
C ASP A 31 -5.05 -14.32 -5.55
N LEU A 32 -5.63 -15.52 -5.41
CA LEU A 32 -6.92 -15.72 -4.76
C LEU A 32 -6.87 -15.34 -3.28
N SER A 33 -5.75 -15.61 -2.60
CA SER A 33 -5.58 -15.21 -1.20
C SER A 33 -5.60 -13.70 -1.05
N PHE A 34 -4.88 -12.95 -1.88
CA PHE A 34 -4.91 -11.48 -1.85
C PHE A 34 -6.27 -10.92 -2.21
N ARG A 35 -6.96 -11.50 -3.19
CA ARG A 35 -8.32 -11.09 -3.55
C ARG A 35 -9.24 -11.26 -2.34
N ASN A 36 -9.29 -12.44 -1.75
CA ASN A 36 -10.15 -12.72 -0.60
C ASN A 36 -9.81 -11.81 0.59
N LEU A 37 -8.52 -11.63 0.89
CA LEU A 37 -8.08 -10.75 1.96
C LEU A 37 -8.60 -9.32 1.76
N LEU A 38 -8.46 -8.77 0.56
CA LEU A 38 -8.81 -7.39 0.27
C LEU A 38 -10.32 -7.17 0.06
N THR A 39 -11.06 -8.18 -0.42
CA THR A 39 -12.51 -8.05 -0.67
C THR A 39 -13.37 -8.45 0.52
N ASN A 40 -12.91 -9.39 1.35
CA ASN A 40 -13.73 -10.01 2.38
C ASN A 40 -13.20 -9.72 3.78
N ASP A 41 -11.88 -9.82 3.99
CA ASP A 41 -11.30 -9.74 5.33
C ASP A 41 -10.95 -8.30 5.72
N PHE A 42 -10.50 -7.48 4.77
CA PHE A 42 -10.09 -6.09 4.99
C PHE A 42 -11.23 -5.10 4.73
N VAL A 43 -12.44 -5.49 5.09
CA VAL A 43 -13.64 -4.65 4.98
C VAL A 43 -13.88 -3.94 6.30
N SER A 44 -13.88 -2.61 6.27
CA SER A 44 -14.21 -1.79 7.45
C SER A 44 -15.60 -2.14 8.01
N THR A 45 -15.73 -2.11 9.33
CA THR A 45 -16.99 -2.35 10.06
C THR A 45 -17.30 -1.18 10.99
N GLU A 46 -18.41 -1.25 11.71
CA GLU A 46 -18.72 -0.26 12.76
C GLU A 46 -17.69 -0.24 13.90
N ASN A 47 -17.01 -1.37 14.13
CA ASN A 47 -16.04 -1.51 15.22
C ASN A 47 -14.61 -1.12 14.82
N TYR A 48 -14.30 -1.06 13.53
CA TYR A 48 -12.99 -0.65 13.07
C TYR A 48 -13.01 -0.14 11.63
N THR A 49 -12.18 0.84 11.36
CA THR A 49 -11.80 1.25 10.01
C THR A 49 -10.48 0.56 9.65
N LEU A 50 -10.48 -0.17 8.55
CA LEU A 50 -9.28 -0.64 7.88
C LEU A 50 -9.38 -0.23 6.42
N THR A 51 -8.44 0.58 5.97
CA THR A 51 -8.34 0.96 4.57
C THR A 51 -6.98 0.59 4.02
N THR A 52 -6.98 -0.05 2.86
CA THR A 52 -5.79 -0.27 2.05
C THR A 52 -5.91 0.49 0.76
N ALA A 53 -4.79 1.02 0.27
CA ALA A 53 -4.73 1.78 -0.97
C ALA A 53 -3.49 1.35 -1.75
N ASN A 54 -3.71 0.78 -2.92
CA ASN A 54 -2.67 0.31 -3.82
C ASN A 54 -2.76 1.05 -5.16
N VAL A 55 -1.64 1.59 -5.63
CA VAL A 55 -1.56 2.16 -6.98
C VAL A 55 -0.17 2.00 -7.55
N ILE A 56 -0.13 1.74 -8.84
CA ILE A 56 1.09 1.63 -9.64
C ILE A 56 1.03 2.73 -10.68
N LEU A 57 1.94 3.69 -10.58
CA LEU A 57 2.12 4.74 -11.58
C LEU A 57 3.17 4.27 -12.58
N ILE A 58 2.84 4.34 -13.87
CA ILE A 58 3.72 3.92 -14.95
C ILE A 58 3.83 5.06 -15.96
N ASP A 59 5.04 5.31 -16.45
CA ASP A 59 5.24 6.30 -17.48
C ASP A 59 4.45 5.94 -18.74
N HIS A 60 3.69 6.89 -19.28
CA HIS A 60 2.81 6.68 -20.44
C HIS A 60 3.55 6.22 -21.70
N ARG A 61 4.87 6.40 -21.77
CA ARG A 61 5.70 5.92 -22.89
C ARG A 61 5.86 4.40 -22.87
N LEU A 62 5.57 3.74 -21.75
CA LEU A 62 5.61 2.29 -21.62
C LEU A 62 4.25 1.66 -21.94
N LYS A 63 4.26 0.62 -22.78
CA LYS A 63 3.07 -0.18 -23.07
C LYS A 63 2.92 -1.28 -22.05
N VAL A 64 2.00 -1.10 -21.12
CA VAL A 64 1.68 -2.10 -20.09
C VAL A 64 0.64 -3.08 -20.63
N LEU A 65 0.84 -4.37 -20.39
CA LEU A 65 -0.09 -5.41 -20.81
C LEU A 65 -1.45 -5.22 -20.13
N THR A 66 -2.53 -5.26 -20.91
CA THR A 66 -3.91 -5.15 -20.40
C THR A 66 -4.22 -6.23 -19.38
N GLU A 67 -3.71 -7.45 -19.59
CA GLU A 67 -3.85 -8.57 -18.65
C GLU A 67 -3.28 -8.22 -17.27
N TYR A 68 -2.12 -7.56 -17.22
CA TYR A 68 -1.52 -7.11 -15.96
C TYR A 68 -2.40 -6.07 -15.27
N LYS A 69 -2.88 -5.05 -16.00
CA LYS A 69 -3.80 -4.03 -15.45
C LYS A 69 -5.05 -4.68 -14.85
N ASN A 70 -5.69 -5.58 -15.60
CA ASN A 70 -6.88 -6.31 -15.14
C ASN A 70 -6.57 -7.17 -13.90
N LYS A 71 -5.41 -7.81 -13.85
CA LYS A 71 -5.02 -8.63 -12.70
C LYS A 71 -4.83 -7.77 -11.45
N MET A 72 -4.19 -6.61 -11.57
CA MET A 72 -3.99 -5.68 -10.45
C MET A 72 -5.31 -5.18 -9.87
N GLU A 73 -6.27 -4.83 -10.73
CA GLU A 73 -7.58 -4.35 -10.29
C GLU A 73 -8.40 -5.47 -9.63
N ASN A 74 -8.46 -6.66 -10.25
CA ASN A 74 -9.34 -7.75 -9.81
C ASN A 74 -8.84 -8.50 -8.56
N TYR A 75 -7.52 -8.61 -8.37
CA TYR A 75 -6.94 -9.42 -7.28
C TYR A 75 -6.30 -8.59 -6.17
N PHE A 76 -5.84 -7.38 -6.49
CA PHE A 76 -5.08 -6.56 -5.53
C PHE A 76 -5.77 -5.24 -5.19
N GLN A 77 -6.98 -4.99 -5.71
CA GLN A 77 -7.68 -3.70 -5.63
C GLN A 77 -6.76 -2.51 -5.97
N ALA A 78 -5.83 -2.75 -6.89
CA ALA A 78 -4.76 -1.83 -7.21
C ALA A 78 -5.01 -1.22 -8.58
N LYS A 79 -4.96 0.11 -8.65
CA LYS A 79 -5.08 0.81 -9.92
C LYS A 79 -3.71 0.89 -10.60
N VAL A 80 -3.66 0.62 -11.89
CA VAL A 80 -2.48 0.91 -12.72
C VAL A 80 -2.77 2.15 -13.54
N GLN A 81 -2.04 3.23 -13.30
CA GLN A 81 -2.29 4.52 -13.92
C GLN A 81 -1.09 5.01 -14.71
N ASP A 82 -1.35 5.39 -15.96
CA ASP A 82 -0.35 5.96 -16.85
C ASP A 82 -0.17 7.46 -16.51
N VAL A 83 1.07 7.93 -16.37
CA VAL A 83 1.44 9.31 -16.01
C VAL A 83 2.60 9.83 -16.86
N ASP A 84 2.82 11.15 -16.88
CA ASP A 84 3.97 11.78 -17.53
C ASP A 84 4.97 12.25 -16.47
N PHE A 85 6.07 11.50 -16.30
CA PHE A 85 7.14 11.85 -15.36
C PHE A 85 8.18 12.84 -15.92
N LEU A 86 8.17 13.13 -17.24
CA LEU A 86 9.21 13.92 -17.91
C LEU A 86 8.97 15.42 -17.95
N LYS A 87 7.72 15.86 -17.96
CA LYS A 87 7.45 17.30 -17.83
C LYS A 87 7.80 17.75 -16.41
N LYS A 88 7.84 19.06 -16.17
CA LYS A 88 8.04 19.70 -14.84
C LYS A 88 6.87 19.40 -13.87
N THR A 89 6.44 18.15 -13.84
CA THR A 89 5.21 17.57 -13.31
C THR A 89 5.52 16.47 -12.30
N SER A 90 6.77 16.34 -11.79
CA SER A 90 6.99 15.61 -10.53
C SER A 90 6.05 16.18 -9.47
N ASP A 91 5.94 17.50 -9.39
CA ASP A 91 5.03 18.17 -8.47
C ASP A 91 3.56 17.84 -8.74
N GLU A 92 3.12 17.75 -10.00
CA GLU A 92 1.73 17.39 -10.33
C GLU A 92 1.44 15.91 -10.05
N VAL A 93 2.38 15.01 -10.37
CA VAL A 93 2.26 13.57 -10.08
C VAL A 93 2.30 13.33 -8.57
N GLU A 94 3.19 14.01 -7.85
CA GLU A 94 3.29 14.02 -6.39
C GLU A 94 2.02 14.58 -5.75
N GLN A 95 1.50 15.71 -6.22
CA GLN A 95 0.23 16.26 -5.74
C GLN A 95 -0.92 15.29 -6.02
N PHE A 96 -0.99 14.70 -7.21
CA PHE A 96 -2.00 13.73 -7.56
C PHE A 96 -1.98 12.53 -6.60
N ILE A 97 -0.81 11.92 -6.38
CA ILE A 97 -0.70 10.74 -5.51
C ILE A 97 -0.89 11.08 -4.04
N ASN A 98 -0.41 12.24 -3.58
CA ASN A 98 -0.61 12.71 -2.19
C ASN A 98 -2.08 13.03 -1.91
N ASN A 99 -2.79 13.66 -2.86
CA ASN A 99 -4.23 13.87 -2.75
C ASN A 99 -5.00 12.55 -2.78
N TRP A 100 -4.60 11.63 -3.66
CA TRP A 100 -5.20 10.30 -3.74
C TRP A 100 -5.03 9.50 -2.44
N VAL A 101 -3.83 9.46 -1.85
CA VAL A 101 -3.60 8.73 -0.60
C VAL A 101 -4.32 9.38 0.58
N THR A 102 -4.38 10.72 0.62
CA THR A 102 -5.17 11.47 1.62
C THR A 102 -6.64 11.06 1.57
N LEU A 103 -7.23 11.06 0.37
CA LEU A 103 -8.62 10.65 0.19
C LEU A 103 -8.83 9.18 0.60
N LYS A 104 -7.92 8.30 0.19
CA LYS A 104 -8.04 6.86 0.49
C LYS A 104 -7.82 6.54 1.97
N THR A 105 -7.08 7.35 2.70
CA THR A 105 -6.76 7.11 4.12
C THR A 105 -7.58 7.98 5.07
N ASN A 106 -8.68 8.58 4.58
CA ASN A 106 -9.55 9.46 5.36
C ASN A 106 -8.80 10.65 6.00
N GLY A 107 -7.75 11.13 5.34
CA GLY A 107 -6.95 12.27 5.80
C GLY A 107 -5.80 11.92 6.75
N GLU A 108 -5.65 10.65 7.14
CA GLU A 108 -4.64 10.23 8.12
C GLU A 108 -3.23 10.15 7.53
N ILE A 109 -3.11 9.86 6.23
CA ILE A 109 -1.86 9.95 5.47
C ILE A 109 -1.98 11.05 4.43
N THR A 110 -1.37 12.21 4.71
CA THR A 110 -1.50 13.41 3.87
C THR A 110 -0.43 13.52 2.79
N SER A 111 0.68 12.81 2.93
CA SER A 111 1.76 12.77 1.96
C SER A 111 2.50 11.43 2.05
N ILE A 112 2.72 10.78 0.90
CA ILE A 112 3.43 9.50 0.76
C ILE A 112 4.70 9.63 -0.08
N VAL A 113 4.83 10.71 -0.86
CA VAL A 113 6.00 10.96 -1.70
C VAL A 113 6.28 12.45 -1.81
N LYS A 114 7.56 12.74 -1.95
CA LYS A 114 8.12 14.04 -2.25
C LYS A 114 9.42 13.83 -3.05
N ASP A 115 9.75 14.76 -3.93
CA ASP A 115 11.03 14.80 -4.65
C ASP A 115 11.24 13.56 -5.54
N LEU A 116 10.19 13.17 -6.28
CA LEU A 116 10.21 12.07 -7.22
C LEU A 116 11.20 12.35 -8.36
N SER A 117 12.09 11.40 -8.64
CA SER A 117 13.08 11.55 -9.70
C SER A 117 12.42 11.73 -11.08
N PRO A 118 12.86 12.68 -11.92
CA PRO A 118 12.36 12.82 -13.30
C PRO A 118 12.75 11.65 -14.21
N ASN A 119 13.67 10.77 -13.77
CA ASN A 119 13.99 9.53 -14.46
C ASN A 119 13.09 8.35 -14.05
N THR A 120 12.08 8.58 -13.20
CA THR A 120 11.13 7.54 -12.77
C THR A 120 10.32 7.06 -13.97
N VAL A 121 10.23 5.73 -14.12
CA VAL A 121 9.40 5.10 -15.16
C VAL A 121 8.28 4.23 -14.58
N VAL A 122 8.44 3.78 -13.33
CA VAL A 122 7.44 3.05 -12.56
C VAL A 122 7.59 3.46 -11.10
N ALA A 123 6.49 3.75 -10.42
CA ALA A 123 6.43 3.96 -8.97
C ALA A 123 5.26 3.16 -8.39
N LEU A 124 5.52 2.42 -7.30
CA LEU A 124 4.51 1.63 -6.60
C LEU A 124 4.25 2.24 -5.24
N PHE A 125 2.98 2.51 -4.94
CA PHE A 125 2.54 3.07 -3.67
C PHE A 125 1.56 2.13 -2.99
N ASN A 126 1.83 1.85 -1.71
CA ASN A 126 0.95 1.11 -0.82
C ASN A 126 0.75 1.93 0.46
N ALA A 127 -0.50 2.07 0.88
CA ALA A 127 -0.85 2.71 2.14
C ALA A 127 -1.88 1.86 2.89
N VAL A 128 -1.71 1.77 4.21
CA VAL A 128 -2.62 1.05 5.11
C VAL A 128 -2.94 1.95 6.30
N HIS A 129 -4.23 2.14 6.57
CA HIS A 129 -4.72 2.86 7.73
C HIS A 129 -5.65 1.96 8.53
N PHE A 130 -5.38 1.81 9.83
CA PHE A 130 -6.19 1.03 10.75
C PHE A 130 -6.57 1.85 11.99
N LYS A 131 -7.85 1.81 12.35
CA LYS A 131 -8.39 2.43 13.55
C LYS A 131 -9.51 1.55 14.10
N GLY A 132 -9.24 0.85 15.20
CA GLY A 132 -10.19 -0.06 15.83
C GLY A 132 -10.69 0.42 17.19
N LEU A 133 -11.89 -0.02 17.56
CA LEU A 133 -12.38 0.04 18.93
C LEU A 133 -11.82 -1.13 19.72
N TRP A 134 -11.41 -0.85 20.96
CA TRP A 134 -11.08 -1.90 21.91
C TRP A 134 -12.35 -2.68 22.28
N LYS A 135 -12.26 -4.00 22.37
CA LYS A 135 -13.34 -4.85 22.91
C LYS A 135 -13.72 -4.44 24.34
N THR A 136 -12.72 -4.02 25.12
CA THR A 136 -12.88 -3.43 26.45
C THR A 136 -12.24 -2.05 26.43
N PRO A 137 -13.02 -0.97 26.21
CA PRO A 137 -12.48 0.39 26.13
C PRO A 137 -12.00 0.86 27.50
N PHE A 138 -11.00 1.75 27.50
CA PHE A 138 -10.57 2.47 28.69
C PHE A 138 -11.40 3.75 28.86
N ASP A 139 -11.56 4.19 30.11
CA ASP A 139 -12.14 5.49 30.40
C ASP A 139 -11.16 6.61 30.02
N LYS A 140 -11.61 7.49 29.13
CA LYS A 140 -10.80 8.63 28.66
C LYS A 140 -10.44 9.58 29.78
N GLN A 141 -11.29 9.73 30.80
CA GLN A 141 -11.01 10.62 31.96
C GLN A 141 -9.88 10.09 32.84
N SER A 142 -9.61 8.79 32.75
CA SER A 142 -8.50 8.14 33.45
C SER A 142 -7.18 8.21 32.67
N THR A 143 -7.15 8.82 31.47
CA THR A 143 -5.92 8.98 30.68
C THR A 143 -5.15 10.20 31.13
N LEU A 144 -3.93 9.99 31.65
CA LEU A 144 -3.06 11.04 32.18
C LEU A 144 -1.64 10.93 31.61
N PRO A 145 -0.90 12.05 31.46
CA PRO A 145 0.51 12.00 31.11
C PRO A 145 1.30 11.15 32.11
N ALA A 146 2.12 10.23 31.59
CA ALA A 146 2.97 9.35 32.38
C ALA A 146 4.33 9.18 31.69
N LYS A 147 5.36 8.81 32.47
CA LYS A 147 6.70 8.58 31.92
C LYS A 147 6.70 7.35 31.02
N PHE A 148 7.06 7.54 29.75
CA PHE A 148 7.38 6.45 28.82
C PHE A 148 8.89 6.26 28.75
N TYR A 149 9.40 5.10 29.20
CA TYR A 149 10.83 4.80 29.18
C TYR A 149 11.22 4.10 27.88
N ASN A 150 11.89 4.83 26.98
CA ASN A 150 12.42 4.21 25.77
C ASN A 150 13.68 3.40 26.10
N TYR A 151 13.68 2.11 25.76
CA TYR A 151 14.73 1.14 26.12
C TYR A 151 15.06 1.05 27.62
N GLY A 152 14.15 1.48 28.50
CA GLY A 152 14.33 1.45 29.97
C GLY A 152 15.07 2.65 30.58
N ASP A 153 15.79 3.46 29.79
CA ASP A 153 16.77 4.40 30.38
C ASP A 153 16.45 5.88 30.22
N LYS A 154 15.59 6.27 29.26
CA LYS A 154 15.26 7.69 29.02
C LYS A 154 13.77 7.90 28.94
N SER A 155 13.22 8.64 29.90
CA SER A 155 11.86 9.15 29.79
C SER A 155 11.83 10.38 28.88
N LYS A 156 10.99 10.36 27.84
CA LYS A 156 10.51 11.61 27.24
C LYS A 156 9.32 12.07 28.08
N ALA A 157 9.49 13.19 28.77
CA ALA A 157 8.42 13.94 29.41
C ALA A 157 7.89 14.98 28.44
#